data_AF-A0AA35IWK1-F1
#
_entry.id   AF-A0AA35IWK1-F1
#
_cell.length_a   1.000
_cell.length_b   1.000
_cell.length_c   1.000
_cell.angle_alpha   90.00
_cell.angle_beta   90.00
_cell.angle_gamma   90.00
#
_symmetry.space_group_name_H-M   'P 1'
#
loop_
_entity.id
_entity.type
_entity.pdbx_description
1 polymer ?
#
loop_
_entity_poly.entity_id
_entity_poly.type
_entity_poly.pdbx_seq_one_letter_code
_entity_poly.pdbx_strand_id
1 'polypeptide(L)'
;MTISKIPIWLDCDPGHDDAIAILLGCFHPAFNLLGVSTCFGNAPPKNTDYNARSLLTAMGKDQAIPVYKGAQRPWKREPHYAPDIHGISGLDGTLLLPKPTFEARTDKTYIEAIEEAILTNVGEISFVSTGALTSLATLLKYKPHLKKYIKYISIMGGGLHGLGNCNPNLSAEFNVWIDPDAANAVFQDPDVKDRCILVPLNLTHKAIATCEVQKTIFNEDHDTNLRKLFFELFQFFAHAYKDMQGFESGPPVHDPVALMPLLDFYGWDPSSVVGFHYKRMDISCIDDFLNENSGKIIIEKEYPGDGNLGTMVGLNLNIQYFWDQVFAALNKADKMSTIE
;
A
#
# COMPACT_ATOMS: atom_id res chain seq x y z
N MET A 1 10.30 -6.96 -24.51
CA MET A 1 11.33 -6.02 -24.04
C MET A 1 11.57 -6.35 -22.58
N THR A 2 12.81 -6.49 -22.13
CA THR A 2 13.13 -6.60 -20.70
C THR A 2 13.03 -5.20 -20.11
N ILE A 3 11.98 -4.94 -19.34
CA ILE A 3 11.80 -3.67 -18.64
C ILE A 3 12.98 -3.51 -17.67
N SER A 4 13.69 -2.38 -17.74
CA SER A 4 14.87 -2.14 -16.89
C SER A 4 14.52 -1.81 -15.44
N LYS A 5 13.33 -1.22 -15.23
CA LYS A 5 12.69 -0.98 -13.94
C LYS A 5 11.19 -0.95 -14.12
N ILE A 6 10.46 -1.59 -13.20
CA ILE A 6 9.01 -1.67 -13.14
C ILE A 6 8.45 -0.26 -12.84
N PRO A 7 7.72 0.38 -13.76
CA PRO A 7 7.10 1.67 -13.50
C PRO A 7 5.91 1.47 -12.57
N ILE A 8 5.93 2.14 -11.41
CA ILE A 8 4.86 2.06 -10.41
C ILE A 8 4.32 3.45 -10.06
N TRP A 9 3.02 3.51 -9.83
CA TRP A 9 2.36 4.61 -9.14
C TRP A 9 1.84 4.12 -7.79
N LEU A 10 2.19 4.81 -6.71
CA LEU A 10 1.74 4.46 -5.36
C LEU A 10 0.58 5.37 -4.95
N ASP A 11 -0.56 4.77 -4.61
CA ASP A 11 -1.75 5.44 -4.07
C ASP A 11 -1.95 4.98 -2.62
N CYS A 12 -1.67 5.88 -1.67
CA CYS A 12 -1.51 5.52 -0.26
C CYS A 12 -2.11 6.58 0.68
N ASP A 13 -2.21 6.26 1.96
CA ASP A 13 -2.72 7.15 3.01
C ASP A 13 -1.75 7.18 4.20
N PRO A 14 -0.52 7.74 4.03
CA PRO A 14 0.62 7.32 4.81
C PRO A 14 0.45 7.19 6.32
N GLY A 15 0.30 5.92 6.69
CA GLY A 15 0.46 5.29 7.99
C GLY A 15 1.83 4.64 8.21
N HIS A 16 1.92 3.81 9.24
CA HIS A 16 3.18 3.22 9.70
C HIS A 16 3.78 2.24 8.68
N ASP A 17 2.94 1.40 8.08
CA ASP A 17 3.34 0.44 7.06
C ASP A 17 3.41 1.05 5.66
N ASP A 18 2.60 2.05 5.31
CA ASP A 18 2.79 2.86 4.09
C ASP A 18 4.19 3.49 4.05
N ALA A 19 4.75 3.88 5.19
CA ALA A 19 6.11 4.41 5.25
C ALA A 19 7.14 3.41 4.70
N ILE A 20 6.90 2.11 4.92
CA ILE A 20 7.73 1.03 4.39
C ILE A 20 7.42 0.78 2.90
N ALA A 21 6.18 0.93 2.47
CA ALA A 21 5.82 0.87 1.06
C ALA A 21 6.50 1.99 0.24
N ILE A 22 6.51 3.22 0.77
CA ILE A 22 7.23 4.36 0.16
C ILE A 22 8.74 4.09 0.13
N LEU A 23 9.31 3.56 1.23
CA LEU A 23 10.72 3.15 1.29
C LEU A 23 11.06 2.15 0.18
N LEU A 24 10.28 1.07 0.03
CA LEU A 24 10.50 0.09 -1.03
C LEU A 24 10.36 0.71 -2.41
N GLY A 25 9.31 1.49 -2.66
CA GLY A 25 9.11 2.18 -3.95
C GLY A 25 10.29 3.08 -4.33
N CYS A 26 10.91 3.75 -3.35
CA CYS A 26 12.01 4.68 -3.58
C CYS A 26 13.39 4.00 -3.76
N PHE A 27 13.62 2.84 -3.15
CA PHE A 27 14.97 2.27 -2.99
C PHE A 27 15.15 0.83 -3.46
N HIS A 28 14.06 0.09 -3.69
CA HIS A 28 14.16 -1.22 -4.33
C HIS A 28 14.68 -1.06 -5.77
N PRO A 29 15.69 -1.83 -6.21
CA PRO A 29 16.33 -1.62 -7.51
C PRO A 29 15.38 -1.87 -8.69
N ALA A 30 14.37 -2.73 -8.51
CA ALA A 30 13.39 -3.04 -9.53
C ALA A 30 12.41 -1.91 -9.81
N PHE A 31 12.12 -1.02 -8.84
CA PHE A 31 11.02 -0.07 -8.98
C PHE A 31 11.49 1.27 -9.55
N ASN A 32 10.64 1.82 -10.41
CA ASN A 32 10.66 3.20 -10.83
C ASN A 32 9.38 3.86 -10.33
N LEU A 33 9.45 4.43 -9.11
CA LEU A 33 8.33 5.15 -8.53
C LEU A 33 8.11 6.46 -9.27
N LEU A 34 7.05 6.52 -10.07
CA LEU A 34 6.74 7.65 -10.95
C LEU A 34 6.08 8.82 -10.19
N GLY A 35 5.38 8.51 -9.11
CA GLY A 35 4.66 9.47 -8.29
C GLY A 35 3.91 8.79 -7.16
N VAL A 36 3.48 9.62 -6.20
CA VAL A 36 2.65 9.21 -5.06
C VAL A 36 1.37 10.03 -5.08
N SER A 37 0.21 9.39 -5.03
CA SER A 37 -1.05 10.05 -4.68
C SER A 37 -1.43 9.73 -3.24
N THR A 38 -1.79 10.75 -2.45
CA THR A 38 -2.21 10.56 -1.06
C THR A 38 -3.72 10.67 -0.89
N CYS A 39 -4.34 9.76 -0.15
CA CYS A 39 -5.78 9.78 0.12
C CYS A 39 -6.11 9.90 1.62
N PHE A 40 -7.41 9.98 1.92
CA PHE A 40 -7.92 9.75 3.26
C PHE A 40 -7.78 8.27 3.65
N GLY A 41 -7.76 7.99 4.94
CA GLY A 41 -7.77 6.63 5.48
C GLY A 41 -7.17 6.62 6.88
N ASN A 42 -5.94 6.21 7.07
CA ASN A 42 -5.26 6.17 8.37
C ASN A 42 -5.39 7.51 9.15
N ALA A 43 -5.34 8.63 8.42
CA ALA A 43 -5.60 9.96 8.96
C ALA A 43 -6.34 10.87 7.93
N PRO A 44 -6.78 12.08 8.32
CA PRO A 44 -7.30 13.06 7.38
C PRO A 44 -6.32 13.35 6.23
N PRO A 45 -6.78 13.61 5.00
CA PRO A 45 -5.91 13.80 3.82
C PRO A 45 -4.77 14.80 3.99
N LYS A 46 -5.00 15.87 4.76
CA LYS A 46 -3.98 16.89 5.04
C LYS A 46 -2.77 16.31 5.81
N ASN A 47 -3.02 15.31 6.65
CA ASN A 47 -2.01 14.66 7.47
C ASN A 47 -1.29 13.60 6.63
N THR A 48 -2.02 12.74 5.90
CA THR A 48 -1.42 11.72 5.04
C THR A 48 -0.55 12.34 3.93
N ASP A 49 -0.98 13.46 3.35
CA ASP A 49 -0.16 14.30 2.45
C ASP A 49 1.11 14.83 3.12
N TYR A 50 0.99 15.32 4.35
CA TYR A 50 2.15 15.82 5.10
C TYR A 50 3.14 14.69 5.41
N ASN A 51 2.63 13.53 5.85
CA ASN A 51 3.42 12.36 6.20
C ASN A 51 4.20 11.84 4.98
N ALA A 52 3.56 11.71 3.82
CA ALA A 52 4.21 11.32 2.57
C ALA A 52 5.41 12.22 2.25
N ARG A 53 5.21 13.54 2.30
CA ARG A 53 6.25 14.52 1.97
C ARG A 53 7.34 14.58 3.03
N SER A 54 6.99 14.39 4.31
CA SER A 54 7.94 14.34 5.42
C SER A 54 8.86 13.12 5.29
N LEU A 55 8.30 11.94 4.99
CA LEU A 55 9.06 10.72 4.72
C LEU A 55 9.97 10.86 3.51
N LEU A 56 9.46 11.39 2.38
CA LEU A 56 10.27 11.64 1.19
C LEU A 56 11.38 12.67 1.46
N THR A 57 11.12 13.67 2.30
CA THR A 57 12.15 14.61 2.75
C THR A 57 13.22 13.87 3.54
N ALA A 58 12.86 13.09 4.56
CA ALA A 58 13.79 12.34 5.41
C ALA A 58 14.69 11.38 4.63
N MET A 59 14.16 10.82 3.53
CA MET A 59 14.85 9.88 2.65
C MET A 59 15.61 10.55 1.48
N GLY A 60 15.63 11.88 1.37
CA GLY A 60 16.30 12.59 0.29
C GLY A 60 15.68 12.36 -1.09
N LYS A 61 14.35 12.24 -1.14
CA LYS A 61 13.56 11.97 -2.36
C LYS A 61 12.59 13.10 -2.73
N ASP A 62 12.62 14.20 -1.99
CA ASP A 62 11.78 15.40 -2.16
C ASP A 62 11.86 16.03 -3.56
N GLN A 63 13.01 15.94 -4.23
CA GLN A 63 13.17 16.45 -5.60
C GLN A 63 12.83 15.43 -6.69
N ALA A 64 12.83 14.14 -6.36
CA ALA A 64 12.72 13.05 -7.33
C ALA A 64 11.29 12.53 -7.49
N ILE A 65 10.51 12.50 -6.41
CA ILE A 65 9.20 11.84 -6.39
C ILE A 65 8.10 12.89 -6.19
N PRO A 66 7.26 13.15 -7.21
CA PRO A 66 6.16 14.09 -7.05
C PRO A 66 5.05 13.48 -6.19
N VAL A 67 4.46 14.31 -5.32
CA VAL A 67 3.30 13.96 -4.48
C VAL A 67 2.09 14.74 -4.97
N TYR A 68 0.98 14.05 -5.18
CA TYR A 68 -0.30 14.63 -5.57
C TYR A 68 -1.38 14.32 -4.53
N LYS A 69 -2.25 15.29 -4.26
CA LYS A 69 -3.41 15.05 -3.40
C LYS A 69 -4.47 14.26 -4.18
N GLY A 70 -4.69 13.02 -3.75
CA GLY A 70 -5.67 12.08 -4.29
C GLY A 70 -7.09 12.31 -3.76
N ALA A 71 -7.86 11.24 -3.59
CA ALA A 71 -9.21 11.32 -3.04
C ALA A 71 -9.21 11.88 -1.61
N GLN A 72 -10.08 12.85 -1.35
CA GLN A 72 -10.14 13.55 -0.05
C GLN A 72 -11.24 13.01 0.87
N ARG A 73 -12.15 12.19 0.34
CA ARG A 73 -13.28 11.58 1.06
C ARG A 73 -13.79 10.37 0.28
N PRO A 74 -14.49 9.43 0.92
CA PRO A 74 -15.09 8.31 0.22
C PRO A 74 -16.25 8.77 -0.67
N TRP A 75 -16.66 7.92 -1.61
CA TRP A 75 -17.69 8.28 -2.59
C TRP A 75 -19.06 8.55 -1.97
N LYS A 76 -19.51 7.69 -1.05
CA LYS A 76 -20.89 7.74 -0.51
C LYS A 76 -21.01 7.94 0.99
N ARG A 77 -20.06 7.43 1.79
CA ARG A 77 -20.13 7.48 3.26
C ARG A 77 -19.39 8.67 3.84
N GLU A 78 -19.48 8.85 5.16
CA GLU A 78 -18.64 9.81 5.87
C GLU A 78 -17.20 9.28 6.01
N PRO A 79 -16.18 10.15 6.03
CA PRO A 79 -14.81 9.73 6.26
C PRO A 79 -14.63 9.06 7.62
N HIS A 80 -13.94 7.92 7.63
CA HIS A 80 -13.46 7.25 8.83
C HIS A 80 -11.92 7.27 8.84
N TYR A 81 -11.34 7.34 10.03
CA TYR A 81 -9.89 7.37 10.25
C TYR A 81 -9.47 6.37 11.32
N ALA A 82 -8.17 6.08 11.45
CA ALA A 82 -7.63 5.07 12.36
C ALA A 82 -6.66 5.64 13.42
N PRO A 83 -7.06 6.65 14.23
CA PRO A 83 -6.16 7.24 15.22
C PRO A 83 -5.74 6.27 16.33
N ASP A 84 -6.52 5.22 16.60
CA ASP A 84 -6.19 4.20 17.60
C ASP A 84 -5.03 3.29 17.15
N ILE A 85 -4.75 3.25 15.85
CA ILE A 85 -3.68 2.44 15.26
C ILE A 85 -2.50 3.31 14.83
N HIS A 86 -2.78 4.46 14.21
CA HIS A 86 -1.78 5.31 13.58
C HIS A 86 -1.49 6.62 14.33
N GLY A 87 -2.21 6.88 15.42
CA GLY A 87 -2.17 8.14 16.14
C GLY A 87 -2.88 9.28 15.41
N ILE A 88 -2.96 10.46 16.05
CA ILE A 88 -3.76 11.58 15.53
C ILE A 88 -3.13 12.16 14.25
N SER A 89 -1.79 12.16 14.14
CA SER A 89 -1.12 12.58 12.91
C SER A 89 -1.21 11.54 11.79
N GLY A 90 -1.60 10.30 12.08
CA GLY A 90 -1.50 9.18 11.15
C GLY A 90 -0.10 8.55 11.08
N LEU A 91 0.90 9.14 11.75
CA LEU A 91 2.26 8.60 11.81
C LEU A 91 2.93 9.02 13.13
N ASP A 92 2.20 8.85 14.24
CA ASP A 92 2.70 9.19 15.58
C ASP A 92 3.84 8.24 16.02
N GLY A 93 4.54 8.59 17.10
CA GLY A 93 5.55 7.72 17.70
C GLY A 93 6.99 8.22 17.58
N THR A 94 7.25 9.20 16.72
CA THR A 94 8.58 9.80 16.54
C THR A 94 8.53 11.31 16.45
N LEU A 95 9.60 11.96 16.91
CA LEU A 95 9.85 13.40 16.72
C LEU A 95 10.85 13.67 15.59
N LEU A 96 11.35 12.62 14.94
CA LEU A 96 12.40 12.70 13.90
C LEU A 96 11.84 12.96 12.50
N LEU A 97 10.51 12.92 12.32
CA LEU A 97 9.86 13.30 11.07
C LEU A 97 10.16 14.77 10.73
N PRO A 98 10.93 15.06 9.66
CA PRO A 98 11.30 16.42 9.35
C PRO A 98 10.09 17.18 8.79
N LYS A 99 10.11 18.51 8.90
CA LYS A 99 9.19 19.33 8.14
C LYS A 99 9.42 19.09 6.63
N PRO A 100 8.36 18.85 5.82
CA PRO A 100 8.50 18.74 4.38
C PRO A 100 9.26 19.91 3.76
N THR A 101 10.26 19.63 2.91
CA THR A 101 11.01 20.65 2.15
C THR A 101 10.33 21.07 0.86
N PHE A 102 9.22 20.43 0.50
CA PHE A 102 8.47 20.66 -0.73
C PHE A 102 6.96 20.57 -0.50
N GLU A 103 6.21 21.18 -1.40
CA GLU A 103 4.75 21.13 -1.43
C GLU A 103 4.26 20.03 -2.38
N ALA A 104 3.07 19.52 -2.10
CA ALA A 104 2.37 18.68 -3.05
C ALA A 104 2.15 19.44 -4.36
N ARG A 105 2.27 18.74 -5.49
CA ARG A 105 2.11 19.30 -6.83
C ARG A 105 0.68 19.77 -7.03
N THR A 106 0.56 20.98 -7.60
CA THR A 106 -0.72 21.65 -7.89
C THR A 106 -0.80 22.16 -9.33
N ASP A 107 0.24 21.92 -10.13
CA ASP A 107 0.29 22.23 -11.57
C ASP A 107 -0.69 21.38 -12.38
N LYS A 108 -1.09 20.21 -11.85
CA LYS A 108 -2.13 19.33 -12.38
C LYS A 108 -2.77 18.51 -11.27
N THR A 109 -3.95 17.97 -11.54
CA THR A 109 -4.64 17.01 -10.67
C THR A 109 -3.92 15.66 -10.65
N TYR A 110 -4.15 14.84 -9.60
CA TYR A 110 -3.61 13.48 -9.56
C TYR A 110 -4.08 12.64 -10.77
N ILE A 111 -5.30 12.87 -11.27
CA ILE A 111 -5.85 12.19 -12.46
C ILE A 111 -5.03 12.51 -13.71
N GLU A 112 -4.71 13.78 -13.94
CA GLU A 112 -3.90 14.22 -15.09
C GLU A 112 -2.45 13.73 -14.98
N ALA A 113 -1.86 13.78 -13.79
CA ALA A 113 -0.52 13.25 -13.56
C ALA A 113 -0.44 11.74 -13.80
N ILE A 114 -1.45 11.00 -13.33
CA ILE A 114 -1.55 9.57 -13.58
C ILE A 114 -1.80 9.29 -15.08
N GLU A 115 -2.64 10.06 -15.75
CA GLU A 115 -2.87 9.93 -17.19
C GLU A 115 -1.55 10.05 -17.97
N GLU A 116 -0.75 11.07 -17.66
CA GLU A 116 0.59 11.23 -18.27
C GLU A 116 1.53 10.06 -17.95
N ALA A 117 1.53 9.58 -16.71
CA ALA A 117 2.33 8.43 -16.30
C ALA A 117 1.93 7.16 -17.06
N ILE A 118 0.63 6.92 -17.24
CA ILE A 118 0.09 5.80 -18.03
C ILE A 118 0.49 5.93 -19.50
N LEU A 119 0.31 7.11 -20.09
CA LEU A 119 0.59 7.33 -21.52
C LEU A 119 2.09 7.29 -21.85
N THR A 120 2.95 7.57 -20.87
CA THR A 120 4.41 7.44 -21.03
C THR A 120 4.90 5.99 -20.82
N ASN A 121 4.11 5.15 -20.14
CA ASN A 121 4.46 3.77 -19.79
C ASN A 121 3.36 2.79 -20.22
N VAL A 122 2.87 2.95 -21.46
CA VAL A 122 1.72 2.22 -22.00
C VAL A 122 1.95 0.71 -21.92
N GLY A 123 1.07 0.01 -21.20
CA GLY A 123 1.11 -1.44 -21.05
C GLY A 123 2.19 -1.94 -20.08
N GLU A 124 2.91 -1.03 -19.42
CA GLU A 124 4.01 -1.36 -18.50
C GLU A 124 3.79 -0.82 -17.08
N ILE A 125 2.98 0.21 -16.88
CA ILE A 125 2.74 0.78 -15.54
C ILE A 125 1.88 -0.12 -14.66
N SER A 126 2.25 -0.23 -13.39
CA SER A 126 1.44 -0.83 -12.33
C SER A 126 1.00 0.19 -11.29
N PHE A 127 -0.22 0.03 -10.80
CA PHE A 127 -0.68 0.74 -9.60
C PHE A 127 -0.42 -0.12 -8.39
N VAL A 128 0.01 0.52 -7.30
CA VAL A 128 0.06 -0.06 -5.96
C VAL A 128 -0.84 0.80 -5.11
N SER A 129 -1.99 0.26 -4.71
CA SER A 129 -2.95 0.93 -3.83
C SER A 129 -2.85 0.32 -2.43
N THR A 130 -2.43 1.13 -1.47
CA THR A 130 -2.28 0.75 -0.06
C THR A 130 -3.24 1.47 0.87
N GLY A 131 -4.06 2.39 0.34
CA GLY A 131 -5.20 2.99 1.03
C GLY A 131 -6.54 2.64 0.39
N ALA A 132 -7.56 3.44 0.70
CA ALA A 132 -8.87 3.34 0.06
C ALA A 132 -8.75 3.41 -1.48
N LEU A 133 -9.49 2.54 -2.19
CA LEU A 133 -9.47 2.48 -3.65
C LEU A 133 -10.14 3.69 -4.35
N THR A 134 -10.53 4.72 -3.60
CA THR A 134 -11.30 5.87 -4.09
C THR A 134 -10.56 6.66 -5.18
N SER A 135 -9.26 6.93 -5.03
CA SER A 135 -8.49 7.65 -6.06
C SER A 135 -8.44 6.86 -7.36
N LEU A 136 -8.04 5.59 -7.28
CA LEU A 136 -7.97 4.69 -8.42
C LEU A 136 -9.33 4.50 -9.10
N ALA A 137 -10.37 4.16 -8.34
CA ALA A 137 -11.71 3.96 -8.88
C ALA A 137 -12.24 5.22 -9.58
N THR A 138 -11.92 6.41 -9.04
CA THR A 138 -12.29 7.70 -9.65
C THR A 138 -11.57 7.90 -10.97
N LEU A 139 -10.26 7.62 -11.04
CA LEU A 139 -9.49 7.64 -12.28
C LEU A 139 -10.09 6.69 -13.33
N LEU A 140 -10.34 5.42 -12.98
CA LEU A 140 -10.84 4.42 -13.94
C LEU A 140 -12.24 4.78 -14.46
N LYS A 141 -13.07 5.43 -13.63
CA LYS A 141 -14.40 5.92 -14.01
C LYS A 141 -14.34 7.16 -14.90
N TYR A 142 -13.42 8.09 -14.61
CA TYR A 142 -13.31 9.35 -15.34
C TYR A 142 -12.52 9.21 -16.66
N LYS A 143 -11.56 8.28 -16.71
CA LYS A 143 -10.67 8.01 -17.84
C LYS A 143 -10.70 6.53 -18.24
N PRO A 144 -11.87 5.96 -18.60
CA PRO A 144 -12.01 4.51 -18.85
C PRO A 144 -11.14 4.00 -20.01
N HIS A 145 -10.79 4.86 -20.97
CA HIS A 145 -9.92 4.51 -22.09
C HIS A 145 -8.47 4.17 -21.67
N LEU A 146 -8.04 4.59 -20.47
CA LEU A 146 -6.70 4.32 -19.93
C LEU A 146 -6.58 2.90 -19.35
N LYS A 147 -7.69 2.27 -18.95
CA LYS A 147 -7.70 0.96 -18.27
C LYS A 147 -6.85 -0.10 -18.96
N LYS A 148 -6.95 -0.17 -20.30
CA LYS A 148 -6.23 -1.14 -21.15
C LYS A 148 -4.71 -0.96 -21.18
N TYR A 149 -4.21 0.19 -20.73
CA TYR A 149 -2.77 0.49 -20.69
C TYR A 149 -2.15 0.20 -19.31
N ILE A 150 -2.96 -0.11 -18.30
CA ILE A 150 -2.50 -0.49 -16.97
C ILE A 150 -2.15 -1.98 -16.98
N LYS A 151 -0.91 -2.31 -16.58
CA LYS A 151 -0.39 -3.67 -16.60
C LYS A 151 -0.87 -4.52 -15.42
N TYR A 152 -0.76 -3.99 -14.20
CA TYR A 152 -1.32 -4.60 -12.99
C TYR A 152 -1.83 -3.54 -12.02
N ILE A 153 -2.80 -3.92 -11.19
CA ILE A 153 -3.28 -3.13 -10.06
C ILE A 153 -3.08 -3.99 -8.81
N SER A 154 -2.04 -3.69 -8.03
CA SER A 154 -1.75 -4.38 -6.78
C SER A 154 -2.39 -3.64 -5.62
N ILE A 155 -3.15 -4.34 -4.79
CA ILE A 155 -4.04 -3.77 -3.79
C ILE A 155 -3.73 -4.43 -2.45
N MET A 156 -3.25 -3.67 -1.47
CA MET A 156 -3.34 -4.08 -0.08
C MET A 156 -4.78 -3.82 0.36
N GLY A 157 -5.49 -4.89 0.75
CA GLY A 157 -6.82 -4.75 1.31
C GLY A 157 -7.64 -6.02 1.28
N GLY A 158 -8.78 -5.99 1.95
CA GLY A 158 -9.70 -7.11 2.07
C GLY A 158 -9.19 -8.24 2.97
N GLY A 159 -10.10 -9.17 3.26
CA GLY A 159 -9.81 -10.40 3.98
C GLY A 159 -10.76 -11.51 3.56
N LEU A 160 -10.22 -12.70 3.33
CA LEU A 160 -10.97 -13.87 2.89
C LEU A 160 -11.56 -14.63 4.07
N HIS A 161 -12.67 -15.34 3.78
CA HIS A 161 -13.38 -16.19 4.73
C HIS A 161 -13.83 -15.46 6.01
N GLY A 162 -14.14 -14.17 5.87
CA GLY A 162 -14.64 -13.33 6.97
C GLY A 162 -13.57 -12.79 7.90
N LEU A 163 -12.28 -12.93 7.57
CA LEU A 163 -11.22 -12.23 8.26
C LEU A 163 -11.33 -10.71 8.02
N GLY A 164 -11.32 -9.93 9.09
CA GLY A 164 -11.30 -8.47 9.06
C GLY A 164 -10.60 -7.88 10.28
N ASN A 165 -10.41 -6.57 10.26
CA ASN A 165 -9.87 -5.76 11.37
C ASN A 165 -10.76 -4.56 11.71
N CYS A 166 -11.87 -4.38 10.99
CA CYS A 166 -12.76 -3.23 11.06
C CYS A 166 -14.21 -3.66 10.84
N ASN A 167 -15.12 -2.68 10.97
CA ASN A 167 -16.58 -2.82 11.02
C ASN A 167 -17.12 -3.46 12.33
N PRO A 168 -18.43 -3.35 12.63
CA PRO A 168 -19.01 -3.89 13.87
C PRO A 168 -18.78 -5.39 14.10
N ASN A 169 -18.72 -6.19 13.02
CA ASN A 169 -18.52 -7.65 13.08
C ASN A 169 -17.07 -8.08 12.87
N LEU A 170 -16.11 -7.14 12.84
CA LEU A 170 -14.69 -7.38 12.54
C LEU A 170 -14.47 -8.24 11.29
N SER A 171 -15.32 -8.03 10.28
CA SER A 171 -15.41 -8.89 9.10
C SER A 171 -14.93 -8.22 7.82
N ALA A 172 -14.56 -6.94 7.90
CA ALA A 172 -13.98 -6.17 6.82
C ALA A 172 -12.58 -5.70 7.17
N GLU A 173 -11.77 -5.54 6.14
CA GLU A 173 -10.47 -4.87 6.23
C GLU A 173 -10.68 -3.36 6.03
N PHE A 174 -9.91 -2.54 6.75
CA PHE A 174 -10.04 -1.09 6.83
C PHE A 174 -10.15 -0.37 5.47
N ASN A 175 -9.20 -0.56 4.56
CA ASN A 175 -9.15 0.12 3.26
C ASN A 175 -10.38 -0.16 2.40
N VAL A 176 -10.88 -1.40 2.42
CA VAL A 176 -12.14 -1.76 1.75
C VAL A 176 -13.35 -1.20 2.51
N TRP A 177 -13.33 -1.23 3.84
CA TRP A 177 -14.44 -0.76 4.66
C TRP A 177 -14.67 0.75 4.60
N ILE A 178 -13.63 1.56 4.45
CA ILE A 178 -13.79 3.03 4.41
C ILE A 178 -14.34 3.54 3.06
N ASP A 179 -14.27 2.74 1.98
CA ASP A 179 -14.97 3.02 0.72
C ASP A 179 -15.27 1.75 -0.12
N PRO A 180 -16.25 0.92 0.30
CA PRO A 180 -16.55 -0.33 -0.39
C PRO A 180 -17.21 -0.10 -1.75
N ASP A 181 -17.86 1.05 -1.95
CA ASP A 181 -18.39 1.45 -3.26
C ASP A 181 -17.26 1.63 -4.28
N ALA A 182 -16.18 2.33 -3.90
CA ALA A 182 -14.98 2.44 -4.72
C ALA A 182 -14.29 1.09 -4.91
N ALA A 183 -14.22 0.27 -3.86
CA ALA A 183 -13.63 -1.07 -3.95
C ALA A 183 -14.38 -1.97 -4.94
N ASN A 184 -15.71 -2.03 -4.87
CA ASN A 184 -16.55 -2.77 -5.82
C ASN A 184 -16.38 -2.27 -7.26
N ALA A 185 -16.23 -0.95 -7.44
CA ALA A 185 -16.00 -0.38 -8.76
C ALA A 185 -14.65 -0.77 -9.38
N VAL A 186 -13.67 -1.26 -8.59
CA VAL A 186 -12.42 -1.83 -9.11
C VAL A 186 -12.53 -3.36 -9.22
N PHE A 187 -13.01 -4.02 -8.17
CA PHE A 187 -13.11 -5.48 -8.09
C PHE A 187 -14.02 -6.10 -9.15
N GLN A 188 -15.12 -5.41 -9.49
CA GLN A 188 -16.11 -5.90 -10.45
C GLN A 188 -15.93 -5.32 -11.86
N ASP A 189 -14.94 -4.46 -12.08
CA ASP A 189 -14.73 -3.83 -13.38
C ASP A 189 -14.20 -4.86 -14.40
N PRO A 190 -14.97 -5.19 -15.45
CA PRO A 190 -14.61 -6.23 -16.40
C PRO A 190 -13.34 -5.90 -17.21
N ASP A 191 -12.94 -4.62 -17.29
CA ASP A 191 -11.78 -4.22 -18.06
C ASP A 191 -10.46 -4.37 -17.29
N VAL A 192 -10.51 -4.45 -15.94
CA VAL A 192 -9.31 -4.47 -15.08
C VAL A 192 -9.23 -5.60 -14.07
N LYS A 193 -10.36 -6.22 -13.64
CA LYS A 193 -10.37 -7.21 -12.55
C LYS A 193 -9.36 -8.36 -12.75
N ASP A 194 -9.19 -8.81 -13.99
CA ASP A 194 -8.29 -9.92 -14.34
C ASP A 194 -6.80 -9.55 -14.19
N ARG A 195 -6.49 -8.25 -14.06
CA ARG A 195 -5.16 -7.66 -13.81
C ARG A 195 -5.00 -7.16 -12.37
N CYS A 196 -6.01 -7.30 -11.52
CA CYS A 196 -5.93 -6.97 -10.10
C CYS A 196 -5.21 -8.06 -9.32
N ILE A 197 -4.38 -7.64 -8.36
CA ILE A 197 -3.69 -8.49 -7.40
C ILE A 197 -4.15 -8.04 -6.02
N LEU A 198 -4.93 -8.88 -5.33
CA LEU A 198 -5.35 -8.60 -3.96
C LEU A 198 -4.32 -9.19 -3.00
N VAL A 199 -3.84 -8.38 -2.07
CA VAL A 199 -2.94 -8.76 -0.98
C VAL A 199 -3.72 -8.61 0.33
N PRO A 200 -4.50 -9.64 0.71
CA PRO A 200 -5.44 -9.56 1.83
C PRO A 200 -4.77 -9.79 3.19
N LEU A 201 -5.52 -9.53 4.27
CA LEU A 201 -5.10 -9.82 5.65
C LEU A 201 -4.61 -11.27 5.86
N ASN A 202 -5.19 -12.24 5.15
CA ASN A 202 -4.77 -13.65 5.22
C ASN A 202 -3.29 -13.85 4.85
N LEU A 203 -2.76 -12.96 3.99
CA LEU A 203 -1.36 -12.92 3.61
C LEU A 203 -0.58 -11.95 4.50
N THR A 204 -1.03 -10.71 4.64
CA THR A 204 -0.26 -9.66 5.30
C THR A 204 -0.06 -9.89 6.80
N HIS A 205 -0.96 -10.63 7.47
CA HIS A 205 -0.77 -11.04 8.87
C HIS A 205 0.42 -11.98 9.09
N LYS A 206 1.07 -12.45 8.02
CA LYS A 206 2.32 -13.24 8.09
C LYS A 206 3.57 -12.35 8.07
N ALA A 207 3.47 -11.11 7.60
CA ALA A 207 4.58 -10.16 7.49
C ALA A 207 4.74 -9.36 8.79
N ILE A 208 5.06 -10.04 9.89
CA ILE A 208 5.13 -9.45 11.22
C ILE A 208 6.48 -8.79 11.47
N ALA A 209 6.49 -7.52 11.87
CA ALA A 209 7.69 -6.82 12.35
C ALA A 209 8.03 -7.29 13.77
N THR A 210 8.62 -8.48 13.86
CA THR A 210 8.99 -9.08 15.15
C THR A 210 10.02 -8.25 15.91
N CYS A 211 10.24 -8.54 17.19
CA CYS A 211 11.33 -7.94 17.96
C CYS A 211 12.70 -8.10 17.26
N GLU A 212 12.94 -9.22 16.58
CA GLU A 212 14.17 -9.45 15.80
C GLU A 212 14.27 -8.54 14.58
N VAL A 213 13.16 -8.38 13.83
CA VAL A 213 13.07 -7.43 12.73
C VAL A 213 13.34 -6.00 13.22
N GLN A 214 12.71 -5.59 14.31
CA GLN A 214 12.87 -4.25 14.89
C GLN A 214 14.32 -3.99 15.33
N LYS A 215 15.00 -4.98 15.92
CA LYS A 215 16.44 -4.89 16.28
C LYS A 215 17.37 -4.85 15.07
N THR A 216 16.94 -5.42 13.94
CA THR A 216 17.71 -5.37 12.68
C THR A 216 17.64 -3.98 12.05
N ILE A 217 16.53 -3.26 12.23
CA ILE A 217 16.34 -1.90 11.73
C ILE A 217 17.29 -0.92 12.42
N PHE A 218 17.38 -0.99 13.76
CA PHE A 218 18.14 -0.05 14.58
C PHE A 218 18.88 -0.78 15.70
N ASN A 219 20.21 -0.68 15.70
CA ASN A 219 21.13 -1.25 16.70
C ASN A 219 22.46 -0.49 16.67
N GLU A 220 23.46 -0.93 17.45
CA GLU A 220 24.78 -0.28 17.55
C GLU A 220 25.51 -0.12 16.20
N ASP A 221 25.32 -1.03 15.25
CA ASP A 221 25.91 -0.95 13.90
C ASP A 221 25.10 -0.02 12.96
N HIS A 222 23.92 0.42 13.41
CA HIS A 222 22.84 0.99 12.62
C HIS A 222 22.13 2.13 13.39
N ASP A 223 22.92 3.01 14.01
CA ASP A 223 22.47 4.13 14.84
C ASP A 223 22.42 5.45 14.06
N THR A 224 21.47 5.55 13.13
CA THR A 224 21.20 6.78 12.38
C THR A 224 19.82 7.31 12.69
N ASN A 225 19.58 8.62 12.49
CA ASN A 225 18.27 9.20 12.73
C ASN A 225 17.18 8.67 11.80
N LEU A 226 17.51 8.27 10.56
CA LEU A 226 16.55 7.59 9.69
C LEU A 226 16.13 6.23 10.25
N ARG A 227 17.08 5.43 10.71
CA ARG A 227 16.78 4.12 11.27
C ARG A 227 16.04 4.22 12.59
N LYS A 228 16.43 5.19 13.42
CA LYS A 228 15.73 5.53 14.66
C LYS A 228 14.30 5.95 14.39
N LEU A 229 14.06 6.77 13.36
CA LEU A 229 12.72 7.15 12.91
C LEU A 229 11.88 5.90 12.59
N PHE A 230 12.36 5.00 11.72
CA PHE A 230 11.62 3.78 11.38
C PHE A 230 11.42 2.85 12.59
N PHE A 231 12.42 2.74 13.46
CA PHE A 231 12.32 1.96 14.68
C PHE A 231 11.27 2.52 15.65
N GLU A 232 11.25 3.82 15.90
CA GLU A 232 10.27 4.50 16.76
C GLU A 232 8.85 4.37 16.21
N LEU A 233 8.68 4.49 14.89
CA LEU A 233 7.42 4.21 14.21
C LEU A 233 6.95 2.77 14.45
N PHE A 234 7.84 1.78 14.29
CA PHE A 234 7.49 0.39 14.59
C PHE A 234 7.16 0.15 16.07
N GLN A 235 7.85 0.81 17.01
CA GLN A 235 7.52 0.70 18.43
C GLN A 235 6.11 1.21 18.72
N PHE A 236 5.75 2.39 18.20
CA PHE A 236 4.39 2.91 18.37
C PHE A 236 3.36 1.95 17.77
N PHE A 237 3.59 1.51 16.54
CA PHE A 237 2.69 0.61 15.82
C PHE A 237 2.54 -0.75 16.52
N ALA A 238 3.62 -1.28 17.09
CA ALA A 238 3.61 -2.54 17.86
C ALA A 238 2.74 -2.44 19.12
N HIS A 239 2.85 -1.34 19.86
CA HIS A 239 2.04 -1.12 21.06
C HIS A 239 0.56 -1.00 20.68
N ALA A 240 0.23 -0.19 19.67
CA ALA A 240 -1.14 -0.05 19.18
C ALA A 240 -1.74 -1.40 18.74
N TYR A 241 -1.03 -2.20 17.95
CA TYR A 241 -1.53 -3.50 17.48
C TYR A 241 -1.68 -4.54 18.59
N LYS A 242 -0.78 -4.52 19.58
CA LYS A 242 -0.90 -5.36 20.77
C LYS A 242 -2.19 -5.02 21.53
N ASP A 243 -2.43 -3.74 21.79
CA ASP A 243 -3.57 -3.29 22.59
C ASP A 243 -4.91 -3.46 21.85
N MET A 244 -4.92 -3.21 20.54
CA MET A 244 -6.17 -3.18 19.75
C MET A 244 -6.53 -4.52 19.11
N GLN A 245 -5.54 -5.34 18.75
CA GLN A 245 -5.75 -6.56 17.95
C GLN A 245 -5.02 -7.80 18.50
N GLY A 246 -4.31 -7.70 19.64
CA GLY A 246 -3.69 -8.85 20.31
C GLY A 246 -2.46 -9.41 19.59
N PHE A 247 -1.81 -8.63 18.72
CA PHE A 247 -0.58 -9.05 18.04
C PHE A 247 0.64 -8.95 18.97
N GLU A 248 0.85 -9.98 19.78
CA GLU A 248 1.93 -10.03 20.78
C GLU A 248 3.35 -10.05 20.19
N SER A 249 3.49 -10.55 18.97
CA SER A 249 4.82 -10.72 18.36
C SER A 249 5.35 -9.46 17.66
N GLY A 250 4.51 -8.44 17.48
CA GLY A 250 4.80 -7.23 16.69
C GLY A 250 3.70 -6.95 15.67
N PRO A 251 3.70 -5.76 15.05
CA PRO A 251 2.65 -5.36 14.13
C PRO A 251 2.87 -6.03 12.75
N PRO A 252 1.80 -6.46 12.07
CA PRO A 252 1.87 -6.80 10.65
C PRO A 252 2.17 -5.55 9.82
N VAL A 253 3.04 -5.68 8.82
CA VAL A 253 3.42 -4.59 7.92
C VAL A 253 2.79 -4.84 6.57
N HIS A 254 1.57 -4.32 6.36
CA HIS A 254 0.68 -4.80 5.31
C HIS A 254 1.04 -4.25 3.94
N ASP A 255 1.13 -2.94 3.84
CA ASP A 255 1.27 -2.18 2.60
C ASP A 255 2.47 -2.55 1.72
N PRO A 256 3.70 -2.72 2.25
CA PRO A 256 4.85 -3.06 1.42
C PRO A 256 4.72 -4.45 0.78
N VAL A 257 3.88 -5.34 1.33
CA VAL A 257 3.60 -6.65 0.73
C VAL A 257 2.92 -6.51 -0.64
N ALA A 258 2.17 -5.43 -0.88
CA ALA A 258 1.54 -5.17 -2.18
C ALA A 258 2.56 -4.90 -3.31
N LEU A 259 3.81 -4.53 -3.00
CA LEU A 259 4.83 -4.36 -4.03
C LEU A 259 5.44 -5.69 -4.48
N MET A 260 5.48 -6.68 -3.61
CA MET A 260 6.25 -7.91 -3.80
C MET A 260 5.81 -8.78 -4.98
N PRO A 261 4.51 -8.98 -5.25
CA PRO A 261 4.05 -9.76 -6.40
C PRO A 261 4.54 -9.19 -7.75
N LEU A 262 4.81 -7.89 -7.84
CA LEU A 262 5.30 -7.27 -9.06
C LEU A 262 6.70 -7.75 -9.43
N LEU A 263 7.54 -8.12 -8.45
CA LEU A 263 8.87 -8.67 -8.70
C LEU A 263 8.80 -10.00 -9.46
N ASP A 264 7.80 -10.83 -9.15
CA ASP A 264 7.51 -12.08 -9.84
C ASP A 264 6.87 -11.83 -11.22
N PHE A 265 5.79 -11.04 -11.26
CA PHE A 265 5.01 -10.85 -12.50
C PHE A 265 5.74 -10.09 -13.61
N TYR A 266 6.73 -9.27 -13.27
CA TYR A 266 7.63 -8.65 -14.26
C TYR A 266 8.88 -9.49 -14.55
N GLY A 267 9.06 -10.62 -13.87
CA GLY A 267 10.21 -11.50 -14.02
C GLY A 267 11.51 -10.87 -13.53
N TRP A 268 11.44 -9.94 -12.56
CA TRP A 268 12.62 -9.35 -11.93
C TRP A 268 13.33 -10.40 -11.07
N ASP A 269 12.56 -11.14 -10.27
CA ASP A 269 13.04 -12.27 -9.49
C ASP A 269 12.22 -13.54 -9.79
N PRO A 270 12.82 -14.74 -9.72
CA PRO A 270 12.10 -15.98 -9.98
C PRO A 270 10.94 -16.20 -9.00
N SER A 271 9.83 -16.76 -9.46
CA SER A 271 8.65 -17.07 -8.63
C SER A 271 9.00 -17.97 -7.43
N SER A 272 10.02 -18.84 -7.55
CA SER A 272 10.51 -19.68 -6.46
C SER A 272 11.21 -18.90 -5.34
N VAL A 273 11.72 -17.70 -5.62
CA VAL A 273 12.37 -16.81 -4.65
C VAL A 273 11.34 -15.92 -3.98
N VAL A 274 10.51 -15.23 -4.79
CA VAL A 274 9.44 -14.35 -4.30
C VAL A 274 8.40 -15.16 -3.51
N GLY A 275 8.07 -16.37 -3.98
CA GLY A 275 7.17 -17.29 -3.30
C GLY A 275 5.73 -16.80 -3.25
N PHE A 276 5.30 -15.96 -4.20
CA PHE A 276 3.94 -15.45 -4.24
C PHE A 276 2.97 -16.54 -4.73
N HIS A 277 2.17 -17.07 -3.81
CA HIS A 277 1.14 -18.06 -4.12
C HIS A 277 -0.23 -17.38 -4.08
N TYR A 278 -1.01 -17.55 -5.14
CA TYR A 278 -2.33 -16.93 -5.28
C TYR A 278 -3.34 -17.90 -5.89
N LYS A 279 -4.63 -17.55 -5.74
CA LYS A 279 -5.74 -18.15 -6.48
C LYS A 279 -6.42 -17.06 -7.31
N ARG A 280 -7.12 -17.46 -8.38
CA ARG A 280 -7.93 -16.54 -9.16
C ARG A 280 -9.39 -16.57 -8.74
N MET A 281 -9.96 -15.41 -8.46
CA MET A 281 -11.32 -15.29 -7.94
C MET A 281 -12.02 -14.05 -8.52
N ASP A 282 -13.31 -14.18 -8.83
CA ASP A 282 -14.18 -13.01 -8.87
C ASP A 282 -14.55 -12.66 -7.42
N ILE A 283 -14.32 -11.41 -7.05
CA ILE A 283 -14.56 -10.89 -5.71
C ILE A 283 -15.44 -9.65 -5.77
N SER A 284 -16.18 -9.44 -4.70
CA SER A 284 -16.91 -8.21 -4.41
C SER A 284 -16.77 -7.90 -2.93
N CYS A 285 -17.41 -6.84 -2.46
CA CYS A 285 -17.59 -6.55 -1.05
C CYS A 285 -19.00 -6.04 -0.77
N ILE A 286 -19.43 -6.15 0.50
CA ILE A 286 -20.73 -5.62 0.93
C ILE A 286 -20.65 -4.08 0.96
N ASP A 287 -21.35 -3.40 0.07
CA ASP A 287 -21.31 -1.93 -0.07
C ASP A 287 -22.44 -1.19 0.68
N ASP A 288 -23.37 -1.94 1.29
CA ASP A 288 -24.38 -1.38 2.18
C ASP A 288 -23.74 -0.93 3.51
N PHE A 289 -23.72 0.38 3.76
CA PHE A 289 -23.16 0.96 4.99
C PHE A 289 -24.04 0.74 6.23
N LEU A 290 -25.30 0.34 6.06
CA LEU A 290 -26.17 -0.05 7.18
C LEU A 290 -25.95 -1.51 7.61
N ASN A 291 -25.25 -2.30 6.79
CA ASN A 291 -24.92 -3.68 7.10
C ASN A 291 -23.71 -3.73 8.05
N GLU A 292 -23.83 -4.47 9.15
CA GLU A 292 -22.72 -4.67 10.11
C GLU A 292 -21.51 -5.40 9.50
N ASN A 293 -21.68 -6.03 8.33
CA ASN A 293 -20.61 -6.63 7.54
C ASN A 293 -20.19 -5.77 6.35
N SER A 294 -20.54 -4.48 6.30
CA SER A 294 -20.07 -3.56 5.25
C SER A 294 -18.55 -3.67 5.06
N GLY A 295 -18.07 -3.70 3.82
CA GLY A 295 -16.67 -3.89 3.45
C GLY A 295 -16.18 -5.34 3.44
N LYS A 296 -16.95 -6.31 3.95
CA LYS A 296 -16.56 -7.72 3.94
C LYS A 296 -16.43 -8.22 2.51
N ILE A 297 -15.30 -8.87 2.20
CA ILE A 297 -15.09 -9.50 0.88
C ILE A 297 -16.01 -10.70 0.70
N ILE A 298 -16.65 -10.77 -0.46
CA ILE A 298 -17.43 -11.90 -0.94
C ILE A 298 -16.69 -12.53 -2.10
N ILE A 299 -16.50 -13.85 -2.03
CA ILE A 299 -15.96 -14.65 -3.13
C ILE A 299 -17.16 -15.06 -3.99
N GLU A 300 -17.29 -14.44 -5.16
CA GLU A 300 -18.37 -14.74 -6.10
C GLU A 300 -18.12 -16.05 -6.84
N LYS A 301 -16.85 -16.28 -7.22
CA LYS A 301 -16.43 -17.47 -7.96
C LYS A 301 -14.93 -17.70 -7.85
N GLU A 302 -14.52 -18.94 -7.59
CA GLU A 302 -13.12 -19.36 -7.72
C GLU A 302 -12.87 -19.96 -9.11
N TYR A 303 -11.69 -19.71 -9.67
CA TYR A 303 -11.22 -20.25 -10.94
C TYR A 303 -10.04 -21.23 -10.75
N PRO A 304 -9.84 -22.18 -11.68
CA PRO A 304 -8.60 -22.95 -11.76
C PRO A 304 -7.36 -22.04 -11.89
N GLY A 305 -6.24 -22.45 -11.28
CA GLY A 305 -5.06 -21.58 -11.10
C GLY A 305 -4.29 -21.21 -12.38
N ASP A 306 -4.51 -21.90 -13.49
CA ASP A 306 -3.85 -21.70 -14.78
C ASP A 306 -4.63 -20.76 -15.73
N GLY A 307 -5.81 -20.29 -15.32
CA GLY A 307 -6.62 -19.36 -16.09
C GLY A 307 -6.10 -17.91 -16.08
N ASN A 308 -6.74 -17.05 -16.87
CA ASN A 308 -6.50 -15.60 -16.91
C ASN A 308 -7.70 -14.77 -16.41
N LEU A 309 -8.73 -15.43 -15.85
CA LEU A 309 -9.96 -14.80 -15.38
C LEU A 309 -9.93 -14.63 -13.86
N GLY A 310 -10.43 -13.50 -13.37
CA GLY A 310 -10.53 -13.16 -11.96
C GLY A 310 -9.27 -12.50 -11.39
N THR A 311 -9.48 -11.78 -10.30
CA THR A 311 -8.45 -11.15 -9.46
C THR A 311 -7.50 -12.22 -8.91
N MET A 312 -6.20 -11.92 -8.92
CA MET A 312 -5.17 -12.76 -8.31
C MET A 312 -5.13 -12.48 -6.81
N VAL A 313 -5.72 -13.37 -6.01
CA VAL A 313 -5.82 -13.21 -4.55
C VAL A 313 -4.69 -13.96 -3.87
N GLY A 314 -3.79 -13.20 -3.24
CA GLY A 314 -2.61 -13.68 -2.54
C GLY A 314 -2.94 -14.52 -1.31
N LEU A 315 -2.25 -15.65 -1.18
CA LEU A 315 -2.38 -16.61 -0.09
C LEU A 315 -1.08 -16.76 0.70
N ASN A 316 0.07 -16.65 0.02
CA ASN A 316 1.37 -16.78 0.64
C ASN A 316 2.44 -15.96 -0.09
N LEU A 317 3.52 -15.64 0.62
CA LEU A 317 4.73 -15.00 0.12
C LEU A 317 5.93 -15.56 0.91
N ASN A 318 7.13 -15.55 0.32
CA ASN A 318 8.35 -15.78 1.08
C ASN A 318 8.63 -14.57 2.01
N ILE A 319 8.23 -14.69 3.28
CA ILE A 319 8.34 -13.61 4.28
C ILE A 319 9.79 -13.25 4.60
N GLN A 320 10.71 -14.22 4.59
CA GLN A 320 12.12 -13.93 4.80
C GLN A 320 12.66 -13.04 3.67
N TYR A 321 12.40 -13.44 2.42
CA TYR A 321 12.82 -12.68 1.25
C TYR A 321 12.19 -11.27 1.24
N PHE A 322 10.94 -11.13 1.67
CA PHE A 322 10.30 -9.82 1.86
C PHE A 322 11.10 -8.93 2.83
N TRP A 323 11.44 -9.44 4.02
CA TRP A 323 12.22 -8.68 4.99
C TRP A 323 13.62 -8.33 4.47
N ASP A 324 14.26 -9.25 3.74
CA ASP A 324 15.56 -8.99 3.10
C ASP A 324 15.47 -7.80 2.13
N GLN A 325 14.37 -7.67 1.37
CA GLN A 325 14.15 -6.52 0.48
C GLN A 325 13.93 -5.22 1.25
N VAL A 326 13.18 -5.26 2.35
CA VAL A 326 12.97 -4.09 3.24
C VAL A 326 14.30 -3.61 3.82
N PHE A 327 15.11 -4.52 4.37
CA PHE A 327 16.42 -4.17 4.92
C PHE A 327 17.37 -3.64 3.86
N ALA A 328 17.38 -4.23 2.65
CA ALA A 328 18.19 -3.75 1.54
C ALA A 328 17.78 -2.33 1.10
N ALA A 329 16.49 -2.03 1.07
CA ALA A 329 15.97 -0.69 0.78
C ALA A 329 16.35 0.31 1.89
N LEU A 330 16.17 -0.06 3.16
CA LEU A 330 16.54 0.76 4.31
C LEU A 330 18.04 1.10 4.31
N ASN A 331 18.91 0.10 4.05
CA ASN A 331 20.36 0.29 3.94
C ASN A 331 20.77 1.31 2.87
N LYS A 332 19.96 1.47 1.80
CA LYS A 332 20.20 2.48 0.76
C LYS A 332 19.64 3.84 1.15
N ALA A 333 18.45 3.85 1.75
CA ALA A 333 17.82 5.08 2.23
C ALA A 333 18.67 5.78 3.28
N ASP A 334 19.27 5.00 4.18
CA ASP A 334 20.15 5.48 5.24
C ASP A 334 21.33 6.31 4.70
N LYS A 335 21.91 5.88 3.58
CA LYS A 335 23.01 6.59 2.89
C LYS A 335 22.57 7.87 2.17
N MET A 336 21.27 8.05 1.98
CA MET A 336 20.68 9.20 1.30
C MET A 336 19.85 10.08 2.25
N SER A 337 19.85 9.75 3.55
CA SER A 337 19.01 10.45 4.51
C SER A 337 19.42 11.92 4.65
N THR A 338 18.43 12.77 4.89
CA THR A 338 18.62 14.21 5.11
C THR A 338 18.47 14.61 6.57
N ILE A 339 18.12 13.67 7.45
CA ILE A 339 18.01 13.92 8.89
C ILE A 339 19.31 13.49 9.58
N GLU A 340 19.99 14.49 10.17
CA GLU A 340 21.26 14.34 10.89
C GLU A 340 21.05 13.94 12.34
#